data_AF-A0A525KGP3-F1
#
_entry.id   AF-A0A525KGP3-F1
#
_cell.length_a   1.000
_cell.length_b   1.000
_cell.length_c   1.000
_cell.angle_alpha   90.00
_cell.angle_beta   90.00
_cell.angle_gamma   90.00
#
_symmetry.space_group_name_H-M   'P 1'
#
loop_
_entity.id
_entity.type
_entity.pdbx_description
1 polymer ?
#
loop_
_entity_poly.entity_id
_entity_poly.type
_entity_poly.pdbx_seq_one_letter_code
_entity_poly.pdbx_strand_id
1 'polypeptide(L)' 'MSRVLAPIAAVLLLGLAACETSEPNGGAADYDALKRAQADCAAAGGTLVLKDQGDAQRIDAYTCKRS' A
#
# COMPACT_ATOMS: atom_id res chain seq x y z
N MET A 1 48.10 -18.64 -4.49
CA MET A 1 46.73 -18.56 -3.93
C MET A 1 46.42 -17.10 -3.64
N SER A 2 46.03 -16.34 -4.69
CA SER A 2 45.69 -14.92 -4.55
C SER A 2 44.25 -14.80 -4.06
N ARG A 3 44.09 -14.22 -2.87
CA ARG A 3 42.80 -13.86 -2.29
C ARG A 3 42.21 -12.72 -3.11
N VAL A 4 41.12 -13.01 -3.80
CA VAL A 4 40.32 -12.00 -4.51
C VAL A 4 39.65 -11.13 -3.45
N LEU A 5 40.10 -9.88 -3.33
CA LEU A 5 39.31 -8.81 -2.73
C LEU A 5 38.09 -8.56 -3.62
N ALA A 6 36.89 -8.84 -3.12
CA ALA A 6 35.65 -8.39 -3.71
C ALA A 6 35.11 -7.20 -2.88
N PRO A 7 35.08 -5.97 -3.43
CA PRO A 7 34.40 -4.83 -2.83
C PRO A 7 32.90 -4.85 -3.22
N ILE A 8 32.12 -3.90 -2.68
CA ILE A 8 30.74 -3.51 -3.08
C ILE A 8 29.66 -4.27 -2.27
N ALA A 9 29.12 -3.77 -1.16
CA ALA A 9 28.32 -2.55 -1.01
C ALA A 9 27.16 -2.43 -2.03
N ALA A 10 26.20 -3.37 -2.04
CA ALA A 10 24.93 -3.17 -2.74
C ALA A 10 23.84 -4.22 -2.39
N VAL A 11 23.42 -4.38 -1.13
CA VAL A 11 22.13 -5.03 -0.84
C VAL A 11 21.45 -4.33 0.34
N LEU A 12 21.02 -3.09 0.12
CA LEU A 12 20.34 -2.24 1.11
C LEU A 12 18.93 -1.80 0.67
N LEU A 13 18.30 -2.43 -0.33
CA LEU A 13 17.09 -1.85 -0.97
C LEU A 13 15.98 -2.85 -1.36
N LEU A 14 15.72 -3.89 -0.56
CA LEU A 14 14.59 -4.80 -0.81
C LEU A 14 13.54 -4.84 0.32
N GLY A 15 13.56 -3.87 1.24
CA GLY A 15 12.68 -3.88 2.42
C GLY A 15 11.38 -3.07 2.35
N LEU A 16 11.04 -2.41 1.23
CA LEU A 16 9.88 -1.49 1.18
C LEU A 16 8.68 -1.97 0.34
N ALA A 17 8.67 -3.23 -0.12
CA ALA A 17 7.57 -3.76 -0.91
C ALA A 17 6.81 -4.85 -0.15
N ALA A 18 6.02 -4.45 0.84
CA ALA A 18 4.75 -5.08 1.21
C ALA A 18 4.20 -4.41 2.47
N CYS A 19 3.78 -3.15 2.37
CA CYS A 19 2.65 -2.71 3.17
C CYS A 19 1.41 -3.35 2.54
N GLU A 20 1.31 -4.68 2.62
CA GLU A 20 0.07 -5.36 2.32
C GLU A 20 -0.77 -5.31 3.60
N THR A 21 -1.27 -4.11 3.92
CA THR A 21 -2.40 -3.96 4.84
C THR A 21 -3.66 -4.37 4.09
N SER A 22 -3.68 -5.58 3.53
CA SER A 22 -4.91 -6.24 3.12
C SER A 22 -5.53 -6.75 4.42
N GLU A 23 -6.16 -5.86 5.19
CA GLU A 23 -7.10 -6.28 6.23
C GLU A 23 -8.16 -7.12 5.50
N PRO A 24 -8.21 -8.44 5.72
CA PRO A 24 -9.13 -9.28 4.99
C PRO A 24 -10.51 -8.98 5.54
N ASN A 25 -11.45 -8.79 4.62
CA ASN A 25 -12.89 -8.61 4.83
C ASN A 25 -13.33 -7.15 4.95
N GLY A 26 -14.16 -6.73 3.99
CA GLY A 26 -14.77 -5.41 3.94
C GLY A 26 -15.59 -5.09 5.19
N GLY A 27 -14.91 -4.53 6.18
CA GLY A 27 -15.52 -3.86 7.31
C GLY A 27 -16.24 -2.58 6.89
N ALA A 28 -16.77 -1.90 7.90
CA ALA A 28 -17.37 -0.60 7.69
C ALA A 28 -16.30 0.40 7.21
N ALA A 29 -16.67 1.28 6.29
CA ALA A 29 -15.91 2.47 5.94
C ALA A 29 -16.05 3.52 7.04
N ASP A 30 -15.59 3.17 8.25
CA ASP A 30 -15.52 4.13 9.34
C ASP A 30 -14.41 5.15 9.11
N TYR A 31 -14.40 6.20 9.95
CA TYR A 31 -13.46 7.30 9.81
C TYR A 31 -12.00 6.84 9.84
N ASP A 32 -11.66 5.91 10.74
CA ASP A 32 -10.28 5.45 10.92
C ASP A 32 -9.84 4.52 9.79
N ALA A 33 -10.73 3.68 9.28
CA ALA A 33 -10.50 2.84 8.11
C ALA A 33 -10.29 3.69 6.85
N LEU A 34 -11.17 4.67 6.59
CA LEU A 34 -11.04 5.58 5.45
C LEU A 34 -9.77 6.42 5.54
N LYS A 35 -9.43 6.93 6.73
CA LYS A 35 -8.23 7.72 6.96
C LYS A 35 -6.96 6.91 6.69
N ARG A 36 -6.90 5.66 7.17
CA ARG A 36 -5.79 4.73 6.89
C ARG A 36 -5.67 4.44 5.39
N ALA A 37 -6.77 4.01 4.76
CA ALA A 37 -6.79 3.71 3.32
C ALA A 37 -6.41 4.92 2.45
N GLN A 38 -6.81 6.14 2.86
CA GLN A 38 -6.43 7.37 2.17
C GLN A 38 -4.94 7.68 2.32
N ALA A 39 -4.39 7.55 3.53
CA ALA A 39 -2.96 7.75 3.78
C ALA A 39 -2.10 6.75 2.98
N ASP A 40 -2.50 5.48 2.98
CA ASP A 40 -1.82 4.41 2.25
C ASP A 40 -1.87 4.66 0.72
N CYS A 41 -3.04 5.04 0.20
CA CYS A 41 -3.17 5.38 -1.21
C CYS A 41 -2.39 6.63 -1.61
N ALA A 42 -2.37 7.66 -0.75
CA ALA A 42 -1.57 8.87 -0.97
C ALA A 42 -0.07 8.56 -0.95
N ALA A 43 0.40 7.72 -0.02
CA ALA A 43 1.79 7.24 0.01
C ALA A 43 2.15 6.44 -1.26
N ALA A 44 1.18 5.76 -1.88
CA ALA A 44 1.33 5.07 -3.15
C ALA A 44 1.21 5.98 -4.40
N GLY A 45 1.07 7.30 -4.21
CA GLY A 45 0.96 8.30 -5.28
C GLY A 45 -0.42 8.32 -5.96
N GLY A 46 -1.47 7.86 -5.28
CA GLY A 46 -2.83 7.85 -5.80
C GLY A 46 -3.82 8.61 -4.93
N THR A 47 -5.09 8.52 -5.31
CA THR A 47 -6.23 9.03 -4.53
C THR A 47 -7.22 7.90 -4.28
N LEU A 48 -7.66 7.76 -3.04
CA LEU A 48 -8.70 6.80 -2.68
C LEU A 48 -10.04 7.27 -3.24
N VAL A 49 -10.71 6.43 -4.02
CA VAL A 49 -12.00 6.73 -4.66
C VAL A 49 -12.99 5.59 -4.43
N LEU A 50 -14.27 5.91 -4.33
CA LEU A 50 -15.34 4.91 -4.31
C LEU A 50 -15.47 4.29 -5.71
N LYS A 51 -15.59 2.95 -5.79
CA LYS A 51 -15.83 2.23 -7.04
C LYS A 51 -17.23 2.56 -7.57
N ASP A 52 -17.42 2.41 -8.88
CA ASP A 52 -18.74 2.55 -9.50
C ASP A 52 -19.71 1.51 -8.88
N GLN A 53 -20.88 1.99 -8.45
CA GLN A 53 -21.88 1.20 -7.70
C GLN A 53 -21.37 0.60 -6.38
N GLY A 54 -20.25 1.10 -5.85
CA GLY A 54 -19.73 0.71 -4.55
C GLY A 54 -20.59 1.22 -3.39
N ASP A 55 -20.73 0.41 -2.35
CA ASP A 55 -21.38 0.83 -1.11
C ASP A 55 -20.42 1.70 -0.29
N ALA A 56 -20.73 2.98 -0.14
CA ALA A 56 -19.92 3.93 0.64
C ALA A 56 -19.77 3.54 2.12
N GLN A 57 -20.58 2.62 2.63
CA GLN A 57 -20.45 2.10 4.00
C GLN A 57 -19.43 0.98 4.11
N ARG A 58 -18.86 0.50 3.01
CA ARG A 58 -17.99 -0.67 3.00
C ARG A 58 -16.61 -0.27 2.50
N ILE A 59 -15.56 -0.57 3.28
CA ILE A 59 -14.19 -0.15 2.94
C ILE A 59 -13.67 -0.83 1.67
N ASP A 60 -14.15 -2.05 1.38
CA ASP A 60 -13.83 -2.81 0.17
C ASP A 60 -14.44 -2.21 -1.12
N ALA A 61 -15.41 -1.31 -1.00
CA ALA A 61 -15.97 -0.56 -2.11
C ALA A 61 -15.07 0.60 -2.56
N TYR A 62 -14.03 0.93 -1.80
CA TYR A 62 -13.05 1.94 -2.18
C TYR A 62 -11.87 1.30 -2.93
N THR A 63 -11.22 2.08 -3.78
CA THR A 63 -10.03 1.67 -4.53
C THR A 63 -9.04 2.82 -4.61
N CYS A 64 -7.75 2.49 -4.65
CA CYS A 64 -6.72 3.47 -4.90
C CYS A 64 -6.57 3.71 -6.40
N LYS A 65 -6.83 4.94 -6.87
CA LYS A 65 -6.61 5.34 -8.26
C LYS A 65 -5.31 6.13 -8.35
N ARG A 66 -4.29 5.55 -8.97
CA ARG A 66 -3.03 6.23 -9.27
C ARG A 66 -3.22 7.18 -10.45
N SER A 67 -2.75 8.41 -10.31
CA SER A 67 -2.69 9.41 -11.40
C SER A 67 -1.51 9.17 -12.33
#